data_AF-A0A358Q770-F1
#
_entry.id   AF-A0A358Q770-F1
#
_cell.length_a   1.000
_cell.length_b   1.000
_cell.length_c   1.000
_cell.angle_alpha   90.00
_cell.angle_beta   90.00
_cell.angle_gamma   90.00
#
_symmetry.space_group_name_H-M   'P 1'
#
loop_
_entity.id
_entity.type
_entity.pdbx_description
1 polymer ?
#
loop_
_entity_poly.entity_id
_entity_poly.type
_entity_poly.pdbx_seq_one_letter_code
_entity_poly.pdbx_strand_id
1 'polypeptide(L)' 'MYEDLFYERLTTLRTQKGVSARDMSLSLGQSESYINKIENK' A
#
# COMPACT_ATOMS: atom_id res chain seq x y z
N MET A 1 -2.39 -14.00 10.02
CA MET A 1 -1.16 -13.78 10.84
C MET A 1 -0.05 -13.10 10.04
N TYR A 2 0.55 -13.74 9.01
CA TYR A 2 1.61 -13.10 8.20
C TYR A 2 1.09 -12.07 7.18
N GLU A 3 -0.10 -12.32 6.66
CA GLU A 3 -0.80 -11.42 5.74
C GLU A 3 -1.18 -10.11 6.44
N ASP A 4 -1.76 -10.17 7.64
CA ASP A 4 -2.08 -8.99 8.47
C ASP A 4 -0.82 -8.14 8.76
N LEU A 5 0.30 -8.79 9.05
CA LEU A 5 1.61 -8.14 9.23
C LEU A 5 2.14 -7.48 7.95
N PHE A 6 1.77 -7.98 6.76
CA PHE A 6 2.27 -7.46 5.50
C PHE A 6 1.64 -6.09 5.18
N TYR A 7 0.32 -5.97 5.25
CA TYR A 7 -0.36 -4.72 4.90
C TYR A 7 -0.04 -3.60 5.89
N GLU A 8 0.09 -3.92 7.18
CA GLU A 8 0.50 -2.96 8.21
C GLU A 8 1.92 -2.42 7.96
N ARG A 9 2.87 -3.31 7.63
CA ARG A 9 4.24 -2.93 7.31
C ARG A 9 4.31 -2.10 6.02
N LEU A 10 3.55 -2.50 5.00
CA LEU A 10 3.46 -1.76 3.75
C LEU A 10 2.93 -0.34 3.98
N THR A 11 1.83 -0.21 4.72
CA THR A 11 1.22 1.08 5.10
C THR A 11 2.21 1.95 5.88
N THR A 12 2.88 1.37 6.88
CA THR A 12 3.88 2.07 7.70
C THR A 12 5.05 2.58 6.86
N LEU A 13 5.63 1.74 6.00
CA LEU A 13 6.76 2.15 5.15
C LEU A 13 6.35 3.19 4.11
N ARG A 14 5.15 3.04 3.52
CA ARG A 14 4.60 3.97 2.55
C ARG A 14 4.41 5.36 3.16
N THR A 15 3.83 5.42 4.36
CA THR A 15 3.59 6.67 5.09
C THR A 15 4.90 7.32 5.55
N GLN A 16 5.87 6.56 6.04
CA GLN A 16 7.20 7.06 6.37
C GLN A 16 7.94 7.64 5.15
N LYS A 17 7.73 7.06 3.98
CA LYS A 17 8.28 7.58 2.70
C LYS A 17 7.50 8.78 2.16
N GLY A 18 6.36 9.14 2.75
CA GLY A 18 5.49 10.23 2.28
C GLY A 18 4.80 9.94 0.94
N VAL A 19 4.62 8.67 0.59
CA VAL A 19 4.00 8.25 -0.69
C VAL A 19 2.52 7.96 -0.47
N SER A 20 1.62 8.43 -1.34
CA SER A 20 0.21 8.05 -1.24
C SER A 20 -0.04 6.63 -1.78
N ALA A 21 -1.08 5.95 -1.31
CA ALA A 21 -1.45 4.62 -1.85
C ALA A 21 -1.74 4.69 -3.37
N ARG A 22 -2.31 5.80 -3.83
CA ARG A 22 -2.53 6.11 -5.25
C ARG A 22 -1.21 6.18 -6.02
N ASP A 23 -0.27 7.00 -5.56
CA ASP A 23 1.01 7.21 -6.26
C ASP A 23 1.84 5.92 -6.32
N MET A 24 1.83 5.16 -5.22
CA MET A 24 2.46 3.84 -5.18
C MET A 24 1.80 2.88 -6.18
N SER A 25 0.46 2.87 -6.26
CA SER A 25 -0.26 2.01 -7.22
C SER A 25 0.10 2.36 -8.67
N LEU A 26 0.11 3.65 -9.02
CA LEU A 26 0.44 4.10 -10.37
C LEU A 26 1.91 3.83 -10.73
N SER A 27 2.83 4.00 -9.78
CA SER A 27 4.26 3.69 -9.97
C SER A 27 4.51 2.19 -10.21
N LEU A 28 3.62 1.33 -9.72
CA LEU A 28 3.63 -0.12 -9.96
C LEU A 28 2.90 -0.51 -11.27
N GLY A 29 2.40 0.45 -12.04
CA GLY A 29 1.63 0.21 -13.26
C GLY A 29 0.23 -0.37 -12.98
N GLN A 30 -0.28 -0.22 -11.76
CA GLN A 30 -1.57 -0.72 -11.33
C GLN A 30 -2.64 0.37 -11.31
N SER A 31 -3.92 -0.02 -11.20
CA SER A 31 -5.01 0.92 -10.98
C SER A 31 -4.81 1.72 -9.68
N GLU A 32 -5.27 2.96 -9.63
CA GLU A 32 -5.17 3.84 -8.44
C GLU A 32 -5.69 3.24 -7.12
N SER A 33 -6.58 2.25 -7.21
CA SER A 33 -7.19 1.57 -6.06
C SER A 33 -6.39 0.39 -5.52
N TYR A 34 -5.32 -0.05 -6.19
CA TYR A 34 -4.68 -1.33 -5.94
C TYR A 34 -4.09 -1.45 -4.53
N ILE A 35 -3.22 -0.52 -4.13
CA ILE A 35 -2.62 -0.54 -2.80
C ILE A 35 -3.69 -0.34 -1.72
N ASN A 36 -4.69 0.52 -1.95
CA ASN A 36 -5.80 0.68 -1.02
C ASN A 36 -6.57 -0.62 -0.77
N LYS A 37 -6.74 -1.48 -1.78
CA LYS A 37 -7.38 -2.79 -1.60
C LYS A 37 -6.52 -3.76 -0.81
N ILE A 38 -5.20 -3.62 -0.89
CA ILE A 38 -4.24 -4.43 -0.12
C ILE A 38 -4.21 -3.96 1.35
N GLU A 39 -4.23 -2.65 1.59
CA GLU A 39 -4.17 -2.06 2.94
C GLU A 39 -5.49 -2.19 3.72
N ASN A 40 -6.65 -2.29 3.06
CA ASN A 40 -7.98 -2.42 3.71
C ASN A 40 -8.47 -3.87 3.84
N LYS A 41 -7.56 -4.85 3.83
CA LYS A 41 -7.91 -6.27 3.82
C LYS A 41 -7.97 -6.85 5.23
#